data_AF-A0AAV3SDM1-F1
#
_entry.id   AF-A0AAV3SDM1-F1
#
_cell.length_a   1.000
_cell.length_b   1.000
_cell.length_c   1.000
_cell.angle_alpha   90.00
_cell.angle_beta   90.00
_cell.angle_gamma   90.00
#
_symmetry.space_group_name_H-M   'P 1'
#
loop_
_entity.id
_entity.type
_entity.pdbx_description
1 polymer ?
#
loop_
_entity_poly.entity_id
_entity_poly.type
_entity_poly.pdbx_seq_one_letter_code
_entity_poly.pdbx_strand_id
1 'polypeptide(L)'
;MFVVLAAIGGVAVLTVDRPTVAGTESRFSGVNDSTTLVTTELRVTNPNPIPIELGNTTVNHSIRMNGIEMGTGSRDDIRAAPGTSTVNFTTAIDNRNIPTWWASHVERGERTRVVTGAAVDVPVFGTARVSENRTLTTDITGALNTSEPRPINASLPFVDDPVLVVERTSATWGNVTRERTPLDIGLQLRNPTEIPIPVARIDYTLTMNGIAVGNGTTGEGTVLSPGSEQTITARAAIRNDELDDWWVSHIERDQRTDLGVSLTAVLELPGNRTVELPLDDLGTNTTIDTDVFDTGNGSDGSTSSIRLTR
;
A
#
# COMPACT_ATOMS: atom_id res chain seq x y z
N MET A 1 29.87 -21.85 26.86
CA MET A 1 31.25 -21.42 27.22
C MET A 1 31.39 -21.49 28.74
N PHE A 2 32.59 -21.69 29.30
CA PHE A 2 32.79 -21.70 30.76
C PHE A 2 33.48 -20.43 31.24
N VAL A 3 32.97 -19.81 32.31
CA VAL A 3 33.65 -18.74 33.04
C VAL A 3 34.01 -19.27 34.42
N VAL A 4 35.29 -19.16 34.79
CA VAL A 4 35.80 -19.59 36.09
C VAL A 4 35.95 -18.36 36.97
N LEU A 5 35.17 -18.27 38.04
CA LEU A 5 35.32 -17.24 39.07
C LEU A 5 36.01 -17.86 40.28
N ALA A 6 37.21 -17.38 40.61
CA ALA A 6 37.93 -17.77 41.82
C ALA A 6 37.53 -16.85 42.96
N ALA A 7 36.76 -17.35 43.92
CA ALA A 7 36.53 -16.71 45.21
C ALA A 7 37.29 -17.49 46.30
N ILE A 8 37.70 -16.79 47.36
CA ILE A 8 38.41 -17.34 48.52
C ILE A 8 37.50 -18.35 49.23
N GLY A 9 37.47 -19.60 48.75
CA GLY A 9 36.60 -20.67 49.26
C GLY A 9 36.10 -21.71 48.24
N GLY A 10 36.28 -21.54 46.92
CA GLY A 10 35.90 -22.56 45.95
C GLY A 10 35.92 -22.10 44.49
N VAL A 11 36.07 -23.06 43.56
CA VAL A 11 35.99 -22.83 42.11
C VAL A 11 34.55 -23.11 41.66
N ALA A 12 33.81 -22.05 41.31
CA ALA A 12 32.54 -22.20 40.61
C ALA A 12 32.79 -22.12 39.10
N VAL A 13 32.36 -23.14 38.37
CA VAL A 13 32.34 -23.14 36.90
C VAL A 13 30.95 -22.70 36.48
N LEU A 14 30.82 -21.49 35.95
CA LEU A 14 29.56 -21.01 35.38
C LEU A 14 29.54 -21.36 33.88
N THR A 15 28.51 -22.10 33.47
CA THR A 15 28.16 -22.26 32.05
C THR A 15 27.46 -21.00 31.58
N VAL A 16 28.02 -20.35 30.55
CA VAL A 16 27.38 -19.24 29.85
C VAL A 16 26.73 -19.78 28.59
N ASP A 17 25.40 -19.64 28.52
CA ASP A 17 24.53 -20.06 27.44
C ASP A 17 24.26 -18.89 26.48
N ARG A 18 23.93 -19.21 25.23
CA ARG A 18 23.72 -18.19 24.18
C ARG A 18 22.37 -17.48 24.39
N PRO A 19 22.33 -16.14 24.41
CA PRO A 19 21.08 -15.40 24.36
C PRO A 19 20.26 -15.75 23.10
N THR A 20 18.95 -15.75 23.21
CA THR A 20 18.05 -15.99 22.08
C THR A 20 17.25 -14.73 21.74
N VAL A 21 17.00 -14.55 20.46
CA VAL A 21 16.12 -13.50 19.93
C VAL A 21 14.82 -14.17 19.52
N ALA A 22 13.72 -13.78 20.15
CA ALA A 22 12.44 -14.48 20.00
C ALA A 22 11.58 -13.95 18.84
N GLY A 23 11.87 -12.76 18.32
CA GLY A 23 11.13 -12.13 17.22
C GLY A 23 11.23 -10.60 17.27
N THR A 24 10.63 -9.95 16.26
CA THR A 24 10.56 -8.50 16.13
C THR A 24 9.13 -8.06 15.85
N GLU A 25 8.60 -7.13 16.65
CA GLU A 25 7.30 -6.51 16.37
C GLU A 25 7.54 -5.11 15.82
N SER A 26 7.06 -4.79 14.61
CA SER A 26 7.27 -3.48 13.98
C SER A 26 5.96 -2.71 13.84
N ARG A 27 6.03 -1.39 13.95
CA ARG A 27 4.90 -0.48 13.72
C ARG A 27 5.37 0.86 13.19
N PHE A 28 4.54 1.51 12.38
CA PHE A 28 4.74 2.92 12.07
C PHE A 28 4.63 3.76 13.36
N SER A 29 5.53 4.72 13.53
CA SER A 29 5.60 5.56 14.74
C SER A 29 5.65 7.06 14.44
N GLY A 30 5.71 7.44 13.17
CA GLY A 30 5.61 8.81 12.69
C GLY A 30 5.83 8.89 11.19
N VAL A 31 5.35 9.95 10.57
CA VAL A 31 5.55 10.20 9.14
C VAL A 31 5.61 11.71 8.89
N ASN A 32 6.41 12.10 7.90
CA ASN A 32 6.41 13.42 7.28
C ASN A 32 6.75 13.25 5.79
N ASP A 33 6.79 14.34 5.04
CA ASP A 33 7.00 14.38 3.59
C ASP A 33 8.22 13.56 3.12
N SER A 34 9.32 13.59 3.88
CA SER A 34 10.58 12.95 3.48
C SER A 34 10.83 11.59 4.13
N THR A 35 10.28 11.35 5.32
CA THR A 35 10.68 10.25 6.20
C THR A 35 9.49 9.63 6.89
N THR A 36 9.44 8.29 6.86
CA THR A 36 8.52 7.49 7.68
C THR A 36 9.31 6.76 8.76
N LEU A 37 8.89 6.87 10.02
CA LEU A 37 9.52 6.18 11.14
C LEU A 37 8.81 4.87 11.44
N VAL A 38 9.60 3.81 11.61
CA VAL A 38 9.14 2.50 12.08
C VAL A 38 9.84 2.19 13.39
N THR A 39 9.06 1.98 14.44
CA THR A 39 9.57 1.47 15.72
C THR A 39 9.42 -0.05 15.72
N THR A 40 10.51 -0.73 16.03
CA THR A 40 10.55 -2.18 16.14
C THR A 40 11.01 -2.58 17.53
N GLU A 41 10.28 -3.52 18.13
CA GLU A 41 10.52 -4.09 19.45
C GLU A 41 11.17 -5.47 19.28
N LEU A 42 12.39 -5.63 19.77
CA LEU A 42 13.15 -6.87 19.74
C LEU A 42 13.12 -7.52 21.12
N ARG A 43 12.61 -8.74 21.19
CA ARG A 43 12.60 -9.53 22.44
C ARG A 43 13.85 -10.38 22.51
N VAL A 44 14.68 -10.12 23.52
CA VAL A 44 15.92 -10.84 23.79
C VAL A 44 15.80 -11.59 25.11
N THR A 45 16.07 -12.89 25.11
CA THR A 45 16.11 -13.70 26.32
C THR A 45 17.56 -14.06 26.66
N ASN A 46 18.04 -13.60 27.80
CA ASN A 46 19.33 -13.94 28.37
C ASN A 46 19.15 -15.03 29.43
N PRO A 47 19.52 -16.30 29.16
CA PRO A 47 19.41 -17.39 30.14
C PRO A 47 20.44 -17.29 31.28
N ASN A 48 21.42 -16.39 31.18
CA ASN A 48 22.52 -16.31 32.12
C ASN A 48 22.16 -15.47 33.35
N PRO A 49 22.67 -15.82 34.55
CA PRO A 49 22.41 -15.08 35.78
C PRO A 49 23.13 -13.73 35.86
N ILE A 50 23.89 -13.36 34.82
CA ILE A 50 24.62 -12.10 34.70
C ILE A 50 24.15 -11.31 33.47
N PRO A 51 24.12 -9.97 33.52
CA PRO A 51 23.88 -9.15 32.35
C PRO A 51 24.91 -9.42 31.26
N ILE A 52 24.46 -9.47 30.01
CA ILE A 52 25.35 -9.55 28.85
C ILE A 52 25.25 -8.23 28.12
N GLU A 53 26.39 -7.56 27.96
CA GLU A 53 26.51 -6.48 26.99
C GLU A 53 26.51 -7.10 25.61
N LEU A 54 25.50 -6.75 24.83
CA LEU A 54 25.50 -6.94 23.40
C LEU A 54 26.34 -5.74 22.87
N GLY A 55 27.63 -5.74 23.22
CA GLY A 55 28.53 -4.60 23.04
C GLY A 55 28.76 -4.28 21.56
N ASN A 56 28.82 -3.00 21.22
CA ASN A 56 28.90 -2.47 19.84
C ASN A 56 27.87 -3.11 18.89
N THR A 57 26.69 -3.48 19.39
CA THR A 57 25.66 -4.04 18.54
C THR A 57 25.14 -2.93 17.65
N THR A 58 25.64 -2.82 16.43
CA THR A 58 24.85 -2.20 15.38
C THR A 58 23.69 -3.17 15.13
N VAL A 59 22.53 -2.98 15.79
CA VAL A 59 21.32 -3.71 15.38
C VAL A 59 20.99 -3.20 14.01
N ASN A 60 21.56 -3.84 13.00
CA ASN A 60 21.30 -3.54 11.62
C ASN A 60 19.90 -4.03 11.35
N HIS A 61 18.94 -3.16 11.62
CA HIS A 61 17.58 -3.38 11.17
C HIS A 61 17.48 -2.90 9.75
N SER A 62 16.98 -3.74 8.86
CA SER A 62 16.67 -3.35 7.49
C SER A 62 15.23 -3.70 7.18
N ILE A 63 14.51 -2.75 6.59
CA ILE A 63 13.17 -2.96 6.05
C ILE A 63 13.32 -3.01 4.53
N ARG A 64 12.92 -4.14 3.93
CA ARG A 64 12.86 -4.27 2.48
C ARG A 64 11.45 -4.58 2.03
N MET A 65 10.99 -3.90 0.99
CA MET A 65 9.69 -4.15 0.37
C MET A 65 9.92 -4.49 -1.10
N ASN A 66 9.56 -5.71 -1.51
CA ASN A 66 9.88 -6.26 -2.83
C ASN A 66 11.38 -6.25 -3.19
N GLY A 67 12.24 -6.31 -2.17
CA GLY A 67 13.70 -6.26 -2.32
C GLY A 67 14.29 -4.85 -2.38
N ILE A 68 13.45 -3.81 -2.40
CA ILE A 68 13.87 -2.41 -2.31
C ILE A 68 14.18 -2.10 -0.85
N GLU A 69 15.37 -1.58 -0.58
CA GLU A 69 15.75 -1.15 0.76
C GLU A 69 15.03 0.16 1.11
N MET A 70 14.07 0.07 2.01
CA MET A 70 13.25 1.21 2.42
C MET A 70 13.97 2.04 3.46
N GLY A 71 14.67 1.37 4.38
CA GLY A 71 15.40 2.02 5.45
C GLY A 71 16.29 1.03 6.20
N THR A 72 17.35 1.59 6.80
CA THR A 72 18.21 0.88 7.75
C THR A 72 18.31 1.67 9.06
N GLY A 73 18.44 0.96 10.16
CA GLY A 73 18.65 1.54 11.48
C GLY A 73 19.78 0.82 12.19
N SER A 74 20.43 1.52 13.12
CA SER A 74 21.45 0.98 14.02
C SER A 74 21.29 1.56 15.41
N ARG A 75 21.51 0.75 16.44
CA ARG A 75 21.51 1.21 17.83
C ARG A 75 22.54 0.46 18.66
N ASP A 76 23.53 1.18 19.14
CA ASP A 76 24.60 0.63 19.99
C ASP A 76 24.18 0.47 21.47
N ASP A 77 25.07 -0.14 22.25
CA ASP A 77 25.00 -0.25 23.72
C ASP A 77 23.77 -0.98 24.29
N ILE A 78 23.35 -2.06 23.65
CA ILE A 78 22.26 -2.88 24.15
C ILE A 78 22.74 -3.78 25.28
N ARG A 79 22.10 -3.68 26.44
CA ARG A 79 22.33 -4.56 27.58
C ARG A 79 21.14 -5.49 27.78
N ALA A 80 21.39 -6.80 27.79
CA ALA A 80 20.38 -7.79 28.09
C ALA A 80 20.53 -8.24 29.56
N ALA A 81 19.60 -7.80 30.41
CA ALA A 81 19.50 -8.28 31.79
C ALA A 81 19.15 -9.78 31.80
N PRO A 82 19.46 -10.52 32.89
CA PRO A 82 18.97 -11.89 33.06
C PRO A 82 17.46 -12.00 32.83
N GLY A 83 17.03 -13.01 32.07
CA GLY A 83 15.63 -13.19 31.65
C GLY A 83 15.29 -12.50 30.32
N THR A 84 14.01 -12.19 30.11
CA THR A 84 13.52 -11.53 28.88
C THR A 84 13.58 -10.02 29.01
N SER A 85 14.21 -9.37 28.03
CA SER A 85 14.29 -7.91 27.89
C SER A 85 13.74 -7.49 26.52
N THR A 86 13.15 -6.30 26.45
CA THR A 86 12.71 -5.69 25.19
C THR A 86 13.64 -4.55 24.81
N VAL A 87 14.05 -4.51 23.55
CA VAL A 87 14.91 -3.49 22.99
C VAL A 87 14.19 -2.82 21.82
N ASN A 88 13.94 -1.53 21.93
CA ASN A 88 13.28 -0.77 20.88
C ASN A 88 14.32 -0.09 20.00
N PHE A 89 14.09 -0.10 18.69
CA PHE A 89 14.85 0.71 17.75
C PHE A 89 13.93 1.36 16.74
N THR A 90 14.37 2.50 16.21
CA THR A 90 13.64 3.27 15.20
C THR A 90 14.41 3.19 13.90
N THR A 91 13.70 2.82 12.83
CA THR A 91 14.20 2.82 11.46
C THR A 91 13.54 3.96 10.70
N ALA A 92 14.33 4.81 10.06
CA ALA A 92 13.84 5.81 9.14
C ALA A 92 13.75 5.21 7.73
N ILE A 93 12.56 5.19 7.17
CA ILE A 93 12.30 4.90 5.77
C ILE A 93 12.40 6.21 4.99
N ASP A 94 13.14 6.17 3.88
CA ASP A 94 13.24 7.28 2.94
C ASP A 94 12.04 7.25 1.99
N ASN A 95 11.17 8.27 2.07
CA ASN A 95 9.94 8.30 1.28
C ASN A 95 10.21 8.40 -0.24
N ARG A 96 11.41 8.80 -0.67
CA ARG A 96 11.80 8.80 -2.10
C ARG A 96 11.78 7.40 -2.71
N ASN A 97 11.81 6.35 -1.88
CA ASN A 97 11.69 4.97 -2.32
C ASN A 97 10.23 4.53 -2.54
N ILE A 98 9.23 5.28 -2.05
CA ILE A 98 7.81 4.92 -2.14
C ILE A 98 7.33 4.79 -3.59
N PRO A 99 7.61 5.72 -4.52
CA PRO A 99 7.22 5.57 -5.93
C PRO A 99 7.80 4.29 -6.56
N THR A 100 9.06 3.96 -6.24
CA THR A 100 9.73 2.76 -6.75
C THR A 100 9.13 1.49 -6.14
N TRP A 101 8.82 1.51 -4.84
CA TRP A 101 8.15 0.40 -4.18
C TRP A 101 6.74 0.18 -4.74
N TRP A 102 5.95 1.24 -4.89
CA TRP A 102 4.60 1.20 -5.45
C TRP A 102 4.59 0.55 -6.82
N ALA A 103 5.45 1.01 -7.73
CA ALA A 103 5.57 0.43 -9.07
C ALA A 103 5.85 -1.07 -8.99
N SER A 104 6.80 -1.46 -8.13
CA SER A 104 7.17 -2.87 -7.91
C SER A 104 6.06 -3.74 -7.32
N HIS A 105 5.12 -3.14 -6.58
CA HIS A 105 3.96 -3.78 -5.97
C HIS A 105 2.90 -4.07 -7.03
N VAL A 106 2.58 -3.06 -7.85
CA VAL A 106 1.63 -3.17 -8.96
C VAL A 106 2.12 -4.17 -10.01
N GLU A 107 3.39 -4.09 -10.43
CA GLU A 107 4.01 -5.04 -11.37
C GLU A 107 3.95 -6.50 -10.89
N ARG A 108 3.89 -6.73 -9.58
CA ARG A 108 3.79 -8.06 -8.98
C ARG A 108 2.33 -8.49 -8.75
N GLY A 109 1.38 -7.86 -9.41
CA GLY A 109 -0.05 -8.15 -9.28
C GLY A 109 -0.57 -7.74 -7.92
N GLU A 110 -0.21 -6.53 -7.48
CA GLU A 110 -0.62 -5.97 -6.18
C GLU A 110 -0.09 -6.77 -4.98
N ARG A 111 1.19 -7.18 -5.05
CA ARG A 111 1.84 -7.98 -4.00
C ARG A 111 3.14 -7.35 -3.55
N THR A 112 3.28 -7.18 -2.24
CA THR A 112 4.52 -6.76 -1.60
C THR A 112 5.05 -7.85 -0.68
N ARG A 113 6.29 -8.26 -0.91
CA ARG A 113 7.06 -9.02 0.09
C ARG A 113 7.75 -8.06 1.03
N VAL A 114 7.33 -8.03 2.29
CA VAL A 114 7.96 -7.24 3.35
C VAL A 114 8.94 -8.14 4.09
N VAL A 115 10.21 -7.73 4.14
CA VAL A 115 11.27 -8.42 4.88
C VAL A 115 11.85 -7.45 5.89
N THR A 116 11.68 -7.77 7.18
CA THR A 116 12.40 -7.12 8.27
C THR A 116 13.53 -8.06 8.69
N GLY A 117 14.72 -7.51 8.91
CA GLY A 117 15.87 -8.30 9.34
C GLY A 117 16.62 -7.54 10.41
N ALA A 118 17.03 -8.23 11.47
CA ALA A 118 17.91 -7.70 12.51
C ALA A 118 19.11 -8.62 12.70
N ALA A 119 20.30 -8.01 12.80
CA ALA A 119 21.53 -8.69 13.18
C ALA A 119 22.00 -8.16 14.54
N VAL A 120 22.29 -9.07 15.47
CA VAL A 120 22.77 -8.76 16.82
C VAL A 120 24.14 -9.40 17.00
N ASP A 121 25.17 -8.59 17.18
CA ASP A 121 26.51 -9.07 17.47
C ASP A 121 26.67 -9.32 18.97
N VAL A 122 26.84 -10.59 19.34
CA VAL A 122 27.03 -10.98 20.74
C VAL A 122 28.52 -11.27 20.95
N PRO A 123 29.24 -10.48 21.76
CA PRO A 123 30.62 -10.77 22.10
C PRO A 123 30.76 -12.22 22.58
N VAL A 124 31.76 -12.92 22.04
CA VAL A 124 32.07 -14.33 22.30
C VAL A 124 31.11 -15.38 21.70
N PHE A 125 29.88 -15.02 21.34
CA PHE A 125 28.91 -15.93 20.71
C PHE A 125 28.68 -15.67 19.20
N GLY A 126 29.29 -14.61 18.65
CA GLY A 126 29.16 -14.21 17.25
C GLY A 126 27.81 -13.57 16.92
N THR A 127 27.56 -13.32 15.63
CA THR A 127 26.33 -12.67 15.16
C THR A 127 25.13 -13.60 15.22
N ALA A 128 24.05 -13.18 15.87
CA ALA A 128 22.72 -13.75 15.73
C ALA A 128 21.94 -12.94 14.68
N ARG A 129 21.23 -13.62 13.77
CA ARG A 129 20.36 -12.96 12.78
C ARG A 129 18.95 -13.48 12.93
N VAL A 130 17.99 -12.57 12.89
CA VAL A 130 16.57 -12.86 12.80
C VAL A 130 16.01 -12.13 11.57
N SER A 131 15.11 -12.77 10.86
CA SER A 131 14.40 -12.15 9.76
C SER A 131 12.96 -12.60 9.76
N GLU A 132 12.04 -11.67 9.57
CA GLU A 132 10.64 -11.96 9.33
C GLU A 132 10.30 -11.62 7.87
N ASN A 133 9.46 -12.45 7.29
CA ASN A 133 9.04 -12.31 5.90
C ASN A 133 7.53 -12.43 5.84
N ARG A 134 6.90 -11.43 5.23
CA ARG A 134 5.45 -11.33 5.13
C ARG A 134 5.06 -10.92 3.71
N THR A 135 3.85 -11.28 3.33
CA THR A 135 3.27 -10.87 2.05
C THR A 135 2.05 -10.02 2.31
N LEU A 136 2.11 -8.77 1.87
CA LEU A 136 0.98 -7.88 1.76
C LEU A 136 0.41 -8.01 0.35
N THR A 137 -0.92 -8.09 0.24
CA THR A 137 -1.64 -8.12 -1.03
C THR A 137 -2.76 -7.10 -1.02
N THR A 138 -2.99 -6.40 -2.12
CA THR A 138 -4.19 -5.58 -2.33
C THR A 138 -4.99 -6.09 -3.52
N ASP A 139 -6.21 -5.56 -3.69
CA ASP A 139 -7.07 -5.82 -4.86
C ASP A 139 -7.78 -4.53 -5.28
N ILE A 140 -6.99 -3.51 -5.60
CA ILE A 140 -7.40 -2.17 -5.99
C ILE A 140 -8.22 -2.24 -7.27
N THR A 141 -7.70 -2.92 -8.30
CA THR A 141 -8.43 -3.07 -9.57
C THR A 141 -9.69 -3.90 -9.42
N GLY A 142 -9.67 -4.96 -8.60
CA GLY A 142 -10.86 -5.72 -8.25
C GLY A 142 -11.93 -4.87 -7.57
N ALA A 143 -11.54 -3.97 -6.66
CA ALA A 143 -12.46 -3.09 -5.97
C ALA A 143 -13.14 -2.05 -6.87
N LEU A 144 -12.55 -1.73 -8.03
CA LEU A 144 -13.16 -0.86 -9.04
C LEU A 144 -14.09 -1.62 -10.00
N ASN A 145 -14.06 -2.95 -9.99
CA ASN A 145 -14.91 -3.76 -10.85
C ASN A 145 -16.36 -3.75 -10.33
N THR A 146 -17.30 -3.38 -11.21
CA THR A 146 -18.74 -3.37 -10.88
C THR A 146 -19.52 -4.02 -12.01
N SER A 147 -20.56 -4.78 -11.66
CA SER A 147 -21.48 -5.41 -12.64
C SER A 147 -22.93 -4.98 -12.45
N GLU A 148 -23.17 -4.01 -11.57
CA GLU A 148 -24.49 -3.47 -11.30
C GLU A 148 -24.75 -2.31 -12.29
N PRO A 149 -25.80 -2.39 -13.13
CA PRO A 149 -26.13 -1.35 -14.09
C PRO A 149 -26.49 -0.04 -13.40
N ARG A 150 -25.95 1.07 -13.90
CA ARG A 150 -26.12 2.41 -13.33
C ARG A 150 -26.68 3.37 -14.38
N PRO A 151 -27.93 3.85 -14.22
CA PRO A 151 -28.49 4.85 -15.12
C PRO A 151 -27.85 6.22 -14.88
N ILE A 152 -27.52 6.92 -15.97
CA ILE A 152 -27.02 8.29 -15.97
C ILE A 152 -28.14 9.19 -16.47
N ASN A 153 -28.60 10.09 -15.60
CA ASN A 153 -29.64 11.06 -15.92
C ASN A 153 -28.99 12.42 -16.14
N ALA A 154 -29.45 13.15 -17.15
CA ALA A 154 -28.90 14.44 -17.52
C ALA A 154 -29.96 15.46 -17.94
N SER A 155 -31.23 15.02 -18.03
CA SER A 155 -32.38 15.87 -18.37
C SER A 155 -32.11 16.71 -19.63
N LEU A 156 -31.51 16.08 -20.63
CA LEU A 156 -31.16 16.75 -21.88
C LEU A 156 -32.42 17.07 -22.69
N PRO A 157 -32.49 18.24 -23.35
CA PRO A 157 -33.64 18.57 -24.18
C PRO A 157 -33.87 17.52 -25.27
N PHE A 158 -35.11 17.04 -25.38
CA PHE A 158 -35.56 16.08 -26.39
C PHE A 158 -34.92 14.69 -26.29
N VAL A 159 -34.30 14.36 -25.16
CA VAL A 159 -33.74 13.03 -24.86
C VAL A 159 -34.31 12.57 -23.53
N ASP A 160 -34.95 11.41 -23.52
CA ASP A 160 -35.48 10.84 -22.28
C ASP A 160 -34.34 10.30 -21.41
N ASP A 161 -34.46 10.53 -20.10
CA ASP A 161 -33.57 9.93 -19.11
C ASP A 161 -33.94 8.43 -18.89
N PRO A 162 -32.96 7.54 -18.65
CA PRO A 162 -31.53 7.83 -18.57
C PRO A 162 -30.92 8.03 -19.95
N VAL A 163 -30.01 9.01 -20.09
CA VAL A 163 -29.29 9.25 -21.35
C VAL A 163 -28.27 8.17 -21.65
N LEU A 164 -27.69 7.54 -20.62
CA LEU A 164 -26.75 6.43 -20.75
C LEU A 164 -26.95 5.45 -19.60
N VAL A 165 -26.58 4.19 -19.79
CA VAL A 165 -26.47 3.22 -18.69
C VAL A 165 -25.06 2.65 -18.68
N VAL A 166 -24.38 2.74 -17.54
CA VAL A 166 -23.11 2.05 -17.31
C VAL A 166 -23.43 0.64 -16.82
N GLU A 167 -23.36 -0.35 -17.71
CA GLU A 167 -23.69 -1.75 -17.40
C GLU A 167 -22.62 -2.41 -16.52
N ARG A 168 -21.36 -2.13 -16.82
CA ARG A 168 -20.21 -2.73 -16.16
C ARG A 168 -19.03 -1.77 -16.16
N THR A 169 -18.29 -1.80 -15.06
CA THR A 169 -16.95 -1.20 -14.98
C THR A 169 -15.95 -2.32 -14.74
N SER A 170 -14.87 -2.31 -15.49
CA SER A 170 -13.71 -3.17 -15.24
C SER A 170 -12.45 -2.32 -15.16
N ALA A 171 -11.53 -2.66 -14.26
CA ALA A 171 -10.24 -1.98 -14.14
C ALA A 171 -9.09 -3.00 -14.22
N THR A 172 -8.01 -2.60 -14.87
CA THR A 172 -6.77 -3.38 -14.93
C THR A 172 -5.56 -2.46 -14.95
N TRP A 173 -4.47 -2.87 -14.31
CA TRP A 173 -3.20 -2.18 -14.43
C TRP A 173 -2.61 -2.37 -15.83
N GLY A 174 -2.06 -1.29 -16.38
CA GLY A 174 -1.27 -1.33 -17.60
C GLY A 174 0.22 -1.56 -17.31
N ASN A 175 1.07 -1.24 -18.29
CA ASN A 175 2.52 -1.37 -18.14
C ASN A 175 3.08 -0.24 -17.26
N VAL A 176 3.43 -0.59 -16.02
CA VAL A 176 3.98 0.34 -15.03
C VAL A 176 5.36 0.85 -15.46
N THR A 177 5.63 2.10 -15.12
CA THR A 177 6.92 2.78 -15.35
C THR A 177 7.36 3.48 -14.06
N ARG A 178 8.54 4.09 -14.05
CA ARG A 178 9.00 4.87 -12.89
C ARG A 178 8.14 6.09 -12.66
N GLU A 179 7.69 6.73 -13.73
CA GLU A 179 6.97 8.00 -13.70
C GLU A 179 5.46 7.81 -13.58
N ARG A 180 4.92 6.72 -14.12
CA ARG A 180 3.47 6.49 -14.19
C ARG A 180 3.08 5.05 -13.92
N THR A 181 1.93 4.89 -13.28
CA THR A 181 1.21 3.62 -13.13
C THR A 181 -0.11 3.70 -13.91
N PRO A 182 -0.16 3.18 -15.15
CA PRO A 182 -1.37 3.23 -15.96
C PRO A 182 -2.49 2.34 -15.39
N LEU A 183 -3.72 2.86 -15.41
CA LEU A 183 -4.94 2.19 -14.97
C LEU A 183 -5.96 2.24 -16.13
N ASP A 184 -6.18 1.11 -16.77
CA ASP A 184 -7.16 0.98 -17.85
C ASP A 184 -8.52 0.66 -17.27
N ILE A 185 -9.48 1.55 -17.48
CA ILE A 185 -10.86 1.43 -17.00
C ILE A 185 -11.77 1.19 -18.21
N GLY A 186 -12.32 -0.01 -18.33
CA GLY A 186 -13.35 -0.36 -19.29
C GLY A 186 -14.73 -0.01 -18.77
N LEU A 187 -15.46 0.83 -19.50
CA LEU A 187 -16.85 1.18 -19.24
C LEU A 187 -17.73 0.58 -20.32
N GLN A 188 -18.57 -0.40 -19.97
CA GLN A 188 -19.60 -0.91 -20.88
C GLN A 188 -20.80 0.03 -20.81
N LEU A 189 -20.97 0.85 -21.85
CA LEU A 189 -22.04 1.83 -21.94
C LEU A 189 -23.15 1.32 -22.85
N ARG A 190 -24.40 1.41 -22.39
CA ARG A 190 -25.60 1.24 -23.22
C ARG A 190 -26.22 2.60 -23.53
N ASN A 191 -26.61 2.80 -24.78
CA ASN A 191 -27.48 3.90 -25.18
C ASN A 191 -28.94 3.41 -25.18
N PRO A 192 -29.76 3.74 -24.17
CA PRO A 192 -31.16 3.33 -24.12
C PRO A 192 -32.08 4.20 -24.99
N THR A 193 -31.57 5.29 -25.58
CA THR A 193 -32.36 6.27 -26.33
C THR A 193 -32.54 5.87 -27.79
N GLU A 194 -33.51 6.50 -28.47
CA GLU A 194 -33.78 6.27 -29.90
C GLU A 194 -32.84 7.06 -30.84
N ILE A 195 -31.92 7.85 -30.28
CA ILE A 195 -31.00 8.71 -31.03
C ILE A 195 -29.53 8.34 -30.76
N PRO A 196 -28.61 8.54 -31.71
CA PRO A 196 -27.20 8.28 -31.49
C PRO A 196 -26.60 9.27 -30.48
N ILE A 197 -25.73 8.79 -29.59
CA ILE A 197 -25.03 9.59 -28.59
C ILE A 197 -23.53 9.66 -28.95
N PRO A 198 -23.04 10.82 -29.43
CA PRO A 198 -21.62 11.02 -29.71
C PRO A 198 -20.85 11.33 -28.42
N VAL A 199 -19.99 10.39 -28.01
CA VAL A 199 -19.06 10.56 -26.89
C VAL A 199 -17.72 10.99 -27.48
N ALA A 200 -17.33 12.25 -27.30
CA ALA A 200 -16.11 12.79 -27.90
C ALA A 200 -14.85 12.36 -27.13
N ARG A 201 -14.92 12.37 -25.80
CA ARG A 201 -13.84 11.95 -24.90
C ARG A 201 -14.39 11.64 -23.50
N ILE A 202 -13.53 11.08 -22.66
CA ILE A 202 -13.74 10.90 -21.23
C ILE A 202 -12.66 11.68 -20.49
N ASP A 203 -13.07 12.59 -19.63
CA ASP A 203 -12.21 13.32 -18.71
C ASP A 203 -12.15 12.53 -17.39
N TYR A 204 -10.98 12.43 -16.76
CA TYR A 204 -10.79 11.65 -15.55
C TYR A 204 -10.01 12.40 -14.46
N THR A 205 -10.31 12.06 -13.21
CA THR A 205 -9.53 12.44 -12.03
C THR A 205 -9.41 11.24 -11.10
N LEU A 206 -8.19 10.96 -10.62
CA LEU A 206 -7.86 9.94 -9.64
C LEU A 206 -7.41 10.64 -8.35
N THR A 207 -8.02 10.28 -7.24
CA THR A 207 -7.64 10.79 -5.92
C THR A 207 -7.37 9.67 -4.94
N MET A 208 -6.38 9.83 -4.08
CA MET A 208 -6.13 8.92 -2.96
C MET A 208 -6.09 9.76 -1.68
N ASN A 209 -7.02 9.52 -0.75
CA ASN A 209 -7.22 10.38 0.43
C ASN A 209 -7.49 11.87 0.09
N GLY A 210 -8.14 12.12 -1.05
CA GLY A 210 -8.41 13.48 -1.55
C GLY A 210 -7.21 14.16 -2.24
N ILE A 211 -6.04 13.51 -2.28
CA ILE A 211 -4.86 14.00 -3.02
C ILE A 211 -4.98 13.57 -4.47
N ALA A 212 -4.90 14.52 -5.41
CA ALA A 212 -5.03 14.25 -6.84
C ALA A 212 -3.75 13.61 -7.40
N VAL A 213 -3.77 12.30 -7.54
CA VAL A 213 -2.63 11.50 -8.03
C VAL A 213 -2.65 11.30 -9.55
N GLY A 214 -3.72 11.72 -10.22
CA GLY A 214 -3.81 11.64 -11.68
C GLY A 214 -5.01 12.41 -12.20
N ASN A 215 -4.84 13.08 -13.34
CA ASN A 215 -5.92 13.73 -14.06
C ASN A 215 -5.58 13.81 -15.55
N GLY A 216 -6.61 13.84 -16.39
CA GLY A 216 -6.42 13.97 -17.82
C GLY A 216 -7.66 13.65 -18.62
N THR A 217 -7.45 13.41 -19.91
CA THR A 217 -8.50 13.08 -20.85
C THR A 217 -8.08 11.87 -21.67
N THR A 218 -9.04 11.07 -22.09
CA THR A 218 -8.82 9.81 -22.80
C THR A 218 -10.02 9.50 -23.70
N GLY A 219 -9.84 8.55 -24.61
CA GLY A 219 -10.87 8.10 -25.54
C GLY A 219 -10.68 8.68 -26.92
N GLU A 220 -10.94 7.86 -27.92
CA GLU A 220 -11.12 8.29 -29.30
C GLU A 220 -12.63 8.50 -29.47
N GLY A 221 -13.03 9.65 -30.03
CA GLY A 221 -14.45 9.97 -30.18
C GLY A 221 -15.23 8.84 -30.84
N THR A 222 -16.33 8.42 -30.22
CA THR A 222 -17.17 7.31 -30.67
C THR A 222 -18.64 7.71 -30.65
N VAL A 223 -19.46 7.01 -31.42
CA VAL A 223 -20.91 7.23 -31.46
C VAL A 223 -21.63 5.97 -31.01
N LEU A 224 -22.33 6.06 -29.87
CA LEU A 224 -23.17 4.99 -29.36
C LEU A 224 -24.50 5.01 -30.14
N SER A 225 -24.73 4.00 -30.97
CA SER A 225 -25.98 3.87 -31.74
C SER A 225 -27.19 3.60 -30.84
N PRO A 226 -28.42 3.92 -31.26
CA PRO A 226 -29.63 3.62 -30.50
C PRO A 226 -29.71 2.15 -30.08
N GLY A 227 -29.98 1.89 -28.80
CA GLY A 227 -30.09 0.54 -28.23
C GLY A 227 -28.78 -0.26 -28.18
N SER A 228 -27.65 0.30 -28.62
CA SER A 228 -26.37 -0.42 -28.67
C SER A 228 -25.64 -0.39 -27.33
N GLU A 229 -24.81 -1.42 -27.13
CA GLU A 229 -23.84 -1.49 -26.05
C GLU A 229 -22.42 -1.46 -26.62
N GLN A 230 -21.56 -0.62 -26.04
CA GLN A 230 -20.16 -0.52 -26.45
C GLN A 230 -19.27 -0.29 -25.24
N THR A 231 -18.10 -0.94 -25.25
CA THR A 231 -17.08 -0.70 -24.24
C THR A 231 -16.18 0.45 -24.68
N ILE A 232 -16.07 1.48 -23.84
CA ILE A 232 -15.08 2.55 -23.99
C ILE A 232 -14.00 2.36 -22.92
N THR A 233 -12.73 2.44 -23.33
CA THR A 233 -11.60 2.36 -22.40
C THR A 233 -11.09 3.75 -22.05
N ALA A 234 -11.19 4.10 -20.77
CA ALA A 234 -10.53 5.24 -20.20
C ALA A 234 -9.12 4.84 -19.71
N ARG A 235 -8.09 5.38 -20.35
CA ARG A 235 -6.68 5.16 -20.00
C ARG A 235 -6.24 6.20 -18.99
N ALA A 236 -6.53 5.95 -17.72
CA ALA A 236 -6.06 6.78 -16.62
C ALA A 236 -4.61 6.43 -16.25
N ALA A 237 -3.94 7.31 -15.51
CA ALA A 237 -2.63 7.01 -14.96
C ALA A 237 -2.42 7.75 -13.65
N ILE A 238 -1.88 7.03 -12.67
CA ILE A 238 -1.29 7.63 -11.47
C ILE A 238 0.07 8.20 -11.87
N ARG A 239 0.33 9.43 -11.47
CA ARG A 239 1.64 10.09 -11.53
C ARG A 239 2.40 9.70 -10.27
N ASN A 240 3.49 8.94 -10.43
CA ASN A 240 4.16 8.30 -9.30
C ASN A 240 4.89 9.31 -8.40
N ASP A 241 5.19 10.51 -8.90
CA ASP A 241 5.74 11.63 -8.14
C ASP A 241 4.74 12.27 -7.16
N GLU A 242 3.44 12.00 -7.30
CA GLU A 242 2.40 12.46 -6.36
C GLU A 242 2.14 11.45 -5.22
N LEU A 243 2.86 10.32 -5.20
CA LEU A 243 2.64 9.23 -4.24
C LEU A 243 3.30 9.45 -2.88
N ASP A 244 4.24 10.38 -2.79
CA ASP A 244 4.87 10.77 -1.51
C ASP A 244 3.85 11.44 -0.58
N ASP A 245 3.08 12.40 -1.08
CA ASP A 245 2.00 13.05 -0.33
C ASP A 245 0.90 12.05 0.04
N TRP A 246 0.50 11.18 -0.91
CA TRP A 246 -0.45 10.11 -0.61
C TRP A 246 0.06 9.21 0.51
N TRP A 247 1.33 8.82 0.47
CA TRP A 247 1.89 7.92 1.47
C TRP A 247 1.86 8.52 2.88
N VAL A 248 2.18 9.80 3.04
CA VAL A 248 2.03 10.49 4.33
C VAL A 248 0.59 10.36 4.82
N SER A 249 -0.38 10.73 3.98
CA SER A 249 -1.80 10.67 4.35
C SER A 249 -2.28 9.25 4.68
N HIS A 250 -1.73 8.24 4.00
CA HIS A 250 -2.06 6.84 4.21
C HIS A 250 -1.59 6.38 5.60
N ILE A 251 -0.36 6.71 5.98
CA ILE A 251 0.20 6.34 7.28
C ILE A 251 -0.47 7.11 8.43
N GLU A 252 -0.79 8.40 8.24
CA GLU A 252 -1.52 9.19 9.24
C GLU A 252 -2.96 8.71 9.47
N ARG A 253 -3.56 8.05 8.47
CA ARG A 253 -4.91 7.46 8.53
C ARG A 253 -4.86 5.98 8.88
N ASP A 254 -3.88 5.54 9.67
CA ASP A 254 -3.72 4.15 10.09
C ASP A 254 -3.68 3.14 8.92
N GLN A 255 -2.93 3.48 7.87
CA GLN A 255 -2.80 2.67 6.65
C GLN A 255 -4.13 2.48 5.89
N ARG A 256 -4.99 3.50 5.93
CA ARG A 256 -6.25 3.57 5.17
C ARG A 256 -6.14 4.55 4.01
N THR A 257 -6.59 4.12 2.84
CA THR A 257 -6.71 4.96 1.64
C THR A 257 -8.14 4.95 1.13
N ASP A 258 -8.74 6.12 0.98
CA ASP A 258 -9.96 6.31 0.21
C ASP A 258 -9.57 6.62 -1.24
N LEU A 259 -9.68 5.64 -2.13
CA LEU A 259 -9.43 5.78 -3.56
C LEU A 259 -10.70 6.30 -4.24
N GLY A 260 -10.61 7.44 -4.92
CA GLY A 260 -11.67 8.04 -5.71
C GLY A 260 -11.31 8.06 -7.19
N VAL A 261 -12.26 7.69 -8.02
CA VAL A 261 -12.15 7.71 -9.48
C VAL A 261 -13.35 8.45 -10.05
N SER A 262 -13.09 9.60 -10.66
CA SER A 262 -14.10 10.40 -11.35
C SER A 262 -13.93 10.32 -12.86
N LEU A 263 -15.04 10.10 -13.58
CA LEU A 263 -15.06 9.86 -15.02
C LEU A 263 -16.21 10.65 -15.65
N THR A 264 -15.90 11.67 -16.43
CA THR A 264 -16.90 12.52 -17.09
C THR A 264 -16.86 12.28 -18.59
N ALA A 265 -17.95 11.76 -19.16
CA ALA A 265 -18.11 11.71 -20.61
C ALA A 265 -18.43 13.12 -21.14
N VAL A 266 -17.75 13.53 -22.20
CA VAL A 266 -18.05 14.78 -22.90
C VAL A 266 -18.77 14.44 -24.19
N LEU A 267 -20.03 14.86 -24.28
CA LEU A 267 -20.85 14.68 -25.47
C LEU A 267 -20.78 15.89 -26.39
N GLU A 268 -20.75 15.66 -27.70
CA GLU A 268 -20.80 16.72 -28.71
C GLU A 268 -22.17 16.75 -29.41
N LEU A 269 -23.03 17.68 -28.99
CA LEU A 269 -24.39 17.82 -29.52
C LEU A 269 -24.44 18.76 -30.75
N PRO A 270 -25.48 18.64 -31.59
CA PRO A 270 -25.70 19.54 -32.71
C PRO A 270 -25.71 21.03 -32.32
N GLY A 271 -25.12 21.85 -33.20
CA GLY A 271 -24.95 23.28 -32.95
C GLY A 271 -23.73 23.64 -32.10
N ASN A 272 -22.71 22.78 -32.09
CA ASN A 272 -21.44 22.98 -31.38
C ASN A 272 -21.62 23.14 -29.86
N ARG A 273 -22.56 22.38 -29.28
CA ARG A 273 -22.84 22.36 -27.84
C ARG A 273 -22.17 21.15 -27.23
N THR A 274 -21.42 21.35 -26.15
CA THR A 274 -20.85 20.26 -25.35
C THR A 274 -21.66 20.06 -24.08
N VAL A 275 -21.84 18.80 -23.68
CA VAL A 275 -22.46 18.42 -22.41
C VAL A 275 -21.49 17.52 -21.67
N GLU A 276 -21.24 17.85 -20.42
CA GLU A 276 -20.45 17.02 -19.50
C GLU A 276 -21.41 16.13 -18.73
N LEU A 277 -21.19 14.82 -18.85
CA LEU A 277 -21.97 13.79 -18.18
C LEU A 277 -21.06 13.06 -17.18
N PRO A 278 -21.21 13.34 -15.89
CA PRO A 278 -20.60 12.51 -14.86
C PRO A 278 -21.11 11.07 -15.03
N LEU A 279 -20.20 10.13 -15.29
CA LEU A 279 -20.51 8.69 -15.35
C LEU A 279 -20.43 8.04 -13.96
N ASP A 280 -20.10 8.87 -12.98
CA ASP A 280 -19.59 8.59 -11.66
C ASP A 280 -20.45 9.23 -10.55
N ASP A 281 -21.70 9.61 -10.84
CA ASP A 281 -22.69 10.02 -9.81
C ASP A 281 -23.02 8.89 -8.80
N LEU A 282 -22.33 7.75 -8.93
CA LEU A 282 -22.25 6.64 -8.00
C LEU A 282 -20.78 6.32 -7.69
N GLY A 283 -20.03 7.37 -7.30
CA GLY A 283 -18.59 7.42 -7.08
C GLY A 283 -18.03 6.06 -6.70
N THR A 284 -17.12 5.53 -7.53
CA THR A 284 -16.39 4.31 -7.23
C THR A 284 -15.31 4.65 -6.21
N ASN A 285 -15.76 5.16 -5.07
CA ASN A 285 -14.94 5.37 -3.90
C ASN A 285 -14.82 4.02 -3.24
N THR A 286 -13.60 3.54 -3.13
CA THR A 286 -13.31 2.32 -2.40
C THR A 286 -12.29 2.63 -1.33
N THR A 287 -12.47 2.03 -0.17
CA THR A 287 -11.47 2.08 0.87
C THR A 287 -10.56 0.87 0.73
N ILE A 288 -9.25 1.14 0.74
CA ILE A 288 -8.19 0.15 0.84
C ILE A 288 -7.55 0.29 2.22
N ASP A 289 -7.69 -0.73 3.06
CA ASP A 289 -6.99 -0.84 4.34
C ASP A 289 -5.81 -1.80 4.18
N THR A 290 -4.64 -1.43 4.71
CA THR A 290 -3.46 -2.30 4.73
C THR A 290 -2.88 -2.44 6.13
N ASP A 291 -2.13 -3.52 6.36
CA ASP A 291 -1.33 -3.70 7.56
C ASP A 291 0.03 -4.27 7.18
N VAL A 292 0.98 -3.38 6.92
CA VAL A 292 2.35 -3.72 6.46
C VAL A 292 3.09 -4.59 7.48
N PHE A 293 2.78 -4.45 8.79
CA PHE A 293 3.48 -5.13 9.87
C PHE A 293 2.61 -6.04 10.73
N ASP A 294 1.37 -6.36 10.31
CA ASP A 294 0.39 -7.20 11.02
C ASP A 294 0.32 -6.88 12.52
N THR A 295 -0.02 -5.64 12.83
CA THR A 295 -0.13 -5.14 14.21
C THR A 295 -1.41 -5.59 14.91
N GLY A 296 -2.26 -6.37 14.25
CA GLY A 296 -3.47 -6.95 14.83
C GLY A 296 -4.67 -6.01 14.90
N ASN A 297 -4.64 -4.88 14.19
CA ASN A 297 -5.79 -3.97 14.08
C ASN A 297 -6.91 -4.52 13.18
N GLY A 298 -6.68 -5.66 12.51
CA GLY A 298 -7.70 -6.45 11.82
C GLY A 298 -8.13 -7.66 12.65
N SER A 299 -9.36 -7.69 13.13
CA SER A 299 -9.93 -8.83 13.86
C SER A 299 -9.91 -10.13 13.03
N ASP A 300 -9.32 -11.17 13.63
CA ASP A 300 -9.32 -12.61 13.32
C ASP A 300 -8.52 -13.14 12.12
N GLY A 301 -7.32 -13.67 12.42
CA GLY A 301 -7.07 -15.13 12.35
C GLY A 301 -6.86 -15.77 10.98
N SER A 302 -5.59 -15.93 10.60
CA SER A 302 -5.05 -16.85 9.58
C SER A 302 -5.54 -16.66 8.14
N THR A 303 -4.64 -16.13 7.31
CA THR A 303 -4.82 -15.60 5.94
C THR A 303 -5.27 -14.15 5.98
N SER A 304 -4.32 -13.24 5.74
CA SER A 304 -4.55 -11.79 5.66
C SER A 304 -5.47 -11.46 4.48
N SER A 305 -6.78 -11.67 4.66
CA SER A 305 -7.83 -11.20 3.78
C SER A 305 -8.25 -9.81 4.23
N ILE A 306 -8.08 -8.82 3.34
CA ILE A 306 -8.56 -7.45 3.51
C ILE A 306 -10.07 -7.46 3.77
N ARG A 307 -10.54 -6.68 4.76
CA ARG A 307 -11.96 -6.32 4.89
C ARG A 307 -12.24 -5.13 3.98
N LEU A 308 -12.87 -5.40 2.84
CA LEU A 308 -13.49 -4.36 2.02
C LEU A 308 -14.83 -3.98 2.65
N THR A 309 -15.02 -2.70 2.96
CA THR A 309 -16.35 -2.16 3.30
C THR A 309 -16.75 -1.21 2.18
N ARG A 310 -17.88 -1.52 1.53
CA ARG A 310 -18.57 -0.63 0.59
C ARG A 310 -19.53 0.25 1.36
#